data_AF-A0A2P2KSH6-F1
#
_entry.id   AF-A0A2P2KSH6-F1
#
_cell.length_a   1.000
_cell.length_b   1.000
_cell.length_c   1.000
_cell.angle_alpha   90.00
_cell.angle_beta   90.00
_cell.angle_gamma   90.00
#
_symmetry.space_group_name_H-M   'P 1'
#
loop_
_entity.id
_entity.type
_entity.pdbx_description
1 polymer ?
#
loop_
_entity_poly.entity_id
_entity_poly.type
_entity_poly.pdbx_seq_one_letter_code
_entity_poly.pdbx_strand_id
1 'polypeptide(L)'
;MAGGTQKPEIFELTNGAMQVKITNLGCTITSLSVPDKDGNLADVVLGFDSVEPYQKGAAPYFGCIVGRVANRIRNGKFTLNGVEYSLPINKPPNSLHGQFISH
;
A
#
# COMPACT_ATOMS: atom_id res chain seq x y z
N MET A 1 21.51 -14.57 6.31
CA MET A 1 20.55 -15.35 7.11
C MET A 1 19.24 -15.36 6.35
N ALA A 2 18.71 -16.55 6.08
CA ALA A 2 17.79 -16.87 4.99
C ALA A 2 16.47 -16.09 5.01
N GLY A 3 16.10 -15.55 3.85
CA GLY A 3 14.75 -15.12 3.54
C GLY A 3 14.59 -15.24 2.04
N GLY A 4 14.24 -16.44 1.55
CA GLY A 4 13.82 -16.57 0.16
C GLY A 4 12.71 -15.56 -0.10
N THR A 5 12.71 -14.92 -1.28
CA THR A 5 11.66 -13.99 -1.67
C THR A 5 10.33 -14.73 -1.58
N GLN A 6 9.55 -14.44 -0.53
CA GLN A 6 8.22 -15.03 -0.43
C GLN A 6 7.42 -14.51 -1.61
N LYS A 7 6.85 -15.43 -2.38
CA LYS A 7 5.94 -15.06 -3.46
C LYS A 7 4.75 -14.32 -2.83
N PRO A 8 4.28 -13.22 -3.43
CA PRO A 8 3.09 -12.58 -2.93
C PRO A 8 1.89 -13.52 -3.00
N GLU A 9 1.09 -13.50 -1.94
CA GLU A 9 -0.11 -14.32 -1.77
C GLU A 9 -1.30 -13.41 -1.50
N ILE A 10 -2.52 -13.90 -1.76
CA ILE A 10 -3.78 -13.24 -1.44
C ILE A 10 -4.47 -14.06 -0.36
N PHE A 11 -4.85 -13.39 0.72
CA PHE A 11 -5.62 -13.89 1.84
C PHE A 11 -7.04 -13.37 1.71
N GLU A 12 -8.03 -14.25 1.89
CA GLU A 12 -9.44 -13.90 1.83
C GLU A 12 -10.07 -14.03 3.22
N LEU A 13 -10.78 -12.99 3.64
CA LEU A 13 -11.53 -12.96 4.90
C LEU A 13 -13.00 -12.69 4.58
N THR A 14 -13.89 -13.44 5.21
CA THR A 14 -15.34 -13.27 5.10
C THR A 14 -15.98 -13.32 6.48
N ASN A 15 -17.05 -12.55 6.65
CA ASN A 15 -17.93 -12.65 7.83
C ASN A 15 -19.34 -13.12 7.48
N GLY A 16 -19.54 -13.64 6.26
CA GLY A 16 -20.85 -14.07 5.73
C GLY A 16 -21.65 -12.96 5.06
N ALA A 17 -21.36 -11.68 5.31
CA ALA A 17 -22.02 -10.53 4.67
C ALA A 17 -21.07 -9.71 3.80
N MET A 18 -19.78 -9.64 4.14
CA MET A 18 -18.74 -8.93 3.41
C MET A 18 -17.55 -9.84 3.19
N GLN A 19 -16.78 -9.55 2.14
CA GLN A 19 -15.53 -10.24 1.82
C GLN A 19 -14.44 -9.22 1.55
N VAL A 20 -13.24 -9.47 2.08
CA VAL A 20 -12.05 -8.67 1.79
C VAL A 20 -10.92 -9.58 1.32
N LYS A 21 -10.19 -9.14 0.30
CA LYS A 21 -8.96 -9.78 -0.18
C LYS A 21 -7.77 -8.88 0.14
N ILE A 22 -6.75 -9.44 0.77
CA ILE A 22 -5.55 -8.74 1.23
C ILE A 22 -4.32 -9.48 0.74
N THR A 23 -3.32 -8.79 0.21
CA THR A 23 -2.01 -9.42 -0.10
C THR A 23 -0.94 -9.09 0.94
N ASN A 24 -0.01 -10.02 1.15
CA ASN A 24 1.20 -9.77 1.95
C ASN A 24 2.17 -8.78 1.29
N LEU A 25 1.94 -8.35 0.05
CA LEU A 25 2.65 -7.24 -0.58
C LEU A 25 2.09 -5.90 -0.08
N GLY A 26 2.84 -5.23 0.81
CA GLY A 26 2.45 -3.93 1.35
C GLY A 26 1.17 -3.95 2.19
N CYS A 27 0.74 -5.16 2.63
CA CYS A 27 -0.54 -5.38 3.31
C CYS A 27 -1.72 -4.76 2.55
N THR A 28 -1.74 -4.94 1.22
CA THR A 28 -2.64 -4.23 0.32
C THR A 28 -4.02 -4.88 0.29
N ILE A 29 -5.07 -4.09 0.54
CA ILE A 29 -6.45 -4.48 0.22
C ILE A 29 -6.60 -4.45 -1.30
N THR A 30 -6.85 -5.61 -1.90
CA THR A 30 -7.00 -5.75 -3.35
C THR A 30 -8.46 -5.77 -3.80
N SER A 31 -9.40 -6.09 -2.89
CA SER A 31 -10.84 -6.13 -3.13
C SER A 31 -11.59 -6.02 -1.80
N LEU A 32 -12.73 -5.33 -1.80
CA LEU A 32 -13.65 -5.23 -0.67
C LEU A 32 -15.08 -5.31 -1.20
N SER A 33 -15.69 -6.49 -1.11
CA SER A 33 -17.07 -6.73 -1.51
C SER A 33 -18.02 -6.47 -0.34
N VAL A 34 -18.96 -5.54 -0.55
CA VAL A 34 -19.99 -5.17 0.44
C VAL A 34 -21.38 -5.24 -0.19
N PRO A 35 -22.44 -5.57 0.59
CA PRO A 35 -23.79 -5.66 0.08
C PRO A 35 -24.38 -4.27 -0.14
N ASP A 36 -25.08 -4.09 -1.26
CA ASP A 36 -25.92 -2.92 -1.51
C ASP A 36 -27.26 -3.01 -0.74
N LYS A 37 -28.17 -2.06 -1.00
CA LYS A 37 -29.49 -2.01 -0.34
C LYS A 37 -30.37 -3.24 -0.62
N ASP A 38 -30.11 -3.98 -1.68
CA ASP A 38 -30.85 -5.17 -2.10
C ASP A 38 -30.09 -6.47 -1.73
N GLY A 39 -28.92 -6.35 -1.09
CA GLY A 39 -28.08 -7.47 -0.67
C GLY A 39 -27.07 -7.95 -1.71
N ASN A 40 -26.95 -7.28 -2.86
CA ASN A 40 -25.98 -7.67 -3.88
C ASN A 40 -24.58 -7.21 -3.52
N LEU A 41 -23.59 -8.10 -3.60
CA LEU A 41 -22.20 -7.75 -3.35
C LEU A 41 -21.60 -6.97 -4.51
N ALA A 42 -20.96 -5.85 -4.20
CA ALA A 42 -20.14 -5.08 -5.13
C ALA A 42 -18.77 -4.77 -4.52
N ASP A 43 -17.72 -4.85 -5.35
CA ASP A 43 -16.38 -4.39 -4.97
C ASP A 43 -16.36 -2.86 -4.95
N VAL A 44 -16.03 -2.28 -3.80
CA VAL A 44 -16.07 -0.83 -3.56
C VAL A 44 -14.69 -0.18 -3.48
N VAL A 45 -13.61 -0.91 -3.78
CA VAL A 45 -12.25 -0.36 -3.84
C VAL A 45 -11.65 -0.48 -5.24
N LEU A 46 -10.74 0.44 -5.57
CA LEU A 46 -9.94 0.33 -6.79
C LEU A 46 -8.81 -0.67 -6.57
N GLY A 47 -8.57 -1.52 -7.55
CA GLY A 47 -7.54 -2.55 -7.49
C GLY A 47 -7.30 -3.23 -8.82
N PHE A 48 -6.59 -4.36 -8.76
CA PHE A 48 -6.29 -5.24 -9.88
C PHE A 48 -6.64 -6.68 -9.50
N ASP A 49 -6.92 -7.51 -10.50
CA ASP A 49 -7.30 -8.93 -10.31
C ASP A 49 -6.14 -9.83 -9.84
N SER A 50 -4.89 -9.35 -9.97
CA SER A 50 -3.68 -10.09 -9.59
C SER A 50 -2.68 -9.20 -8.87
N VAL A 51 -1.67 -9.81 -8.22
CA VAL A 51 -0.64 -9.07 -7.48
C VAL A 51 0.43 -8.45 -8.38
N GLU A 52 0.58 -8.95 -9.62
CA GLU A 52 1.65 -8.55 -10.53
C GLU A 52 1.66 -7.03 -10.87
N PRO A 53 0.51 -6.37 -11.16
CA PRO A 53 0.49 -4.92 -11.38
C PRO A 53 0.95 -4.10 -10.17
N TYR A 54 0.65 -4.55 -8.95
CA TYR A 54 1.13 -3.91 -7.72
C TYR A 54 2.66 -4.01 -7.61
N GLN A 55 3.24 -5.18 -7.94
CA GLN A 55 4.70 -5.37 -7.96
C GLN A 55 5.39 -4.50 -9.01
N LYS A 56 4.75 -4.28 -10.15
CA LYS A 56 5.26 -3.43 -11.24
C LYS A 56 5.05 -1.93 -10.98
N GLY A 57 4.49 -1.55 -9.84
CA GLY A 57 4.27 -0.14 -9.49
C GLY A 57 3.16 0.55 -10.28
N ALA A 58 2.23 -0.21 -10.86
CA ALA A 58 1.09 0.36 -11.60
C ALA A 58 0.02 0.96 -10.65
N ALA A 59 0.01 0.55 -9.39
CA ALA A 59 -0.90 1.05 -8.36
C ALA A 59 -0.36 2.38 -7.78
N PRO A 60 -1.07 3.51 -7.90
CA PRO A 60 -0.74 4.74 -7.17
C PRO A 60 -1.16 4.60 -5.69
N TYR A 61 -0.50 3.69 -4.96
CA TYR A 61 -0.76 3.34 -3.55
C TYR A 61 -2.18 2.83 -3.26
N PHE A 62 -2.82 2.15 -4.22
CA PHE A 62 -4.14 1.54 -3.99
C PHE A 62 -4.08 0.54 -2.84
N GLY A 63 -4.94 0.72 -1.84
CA GLY A 63 -5.21 -0.24 -0.76
C GLY A 63 -4.06 -0.58 0.18
N CYS A 64 -2.84 -0.07 -0.06
CA CYS A 64 -1.65 -0.48 0.69
C CYS A 64 -1.48 0.26 2.01
N ILE A 65 -0.76 -0.35 2.94
CA ILE A 65 -0.27 0.35 4.12
C ILE A 65 0.90 1.25 3.69
N VAL A 66 0.71 2.55 3.90
CA VAL A 66 1.71 3.58 3.61
C VAL A 66 2.60 3.79 4.84
N GLY A 67 3.92 3.75 4.67
CA GLY A 67 4.87 4.00 5.75
C GLY A 67 6.32 4.17 5.28
N ARG A 68 7.25 4.59 6.14
CA ARG A 68 7.13 4.86 7.59
C ARG A 68 6.39 6.15 7.94
N VAL A 69 6.35 7.13 7.03
CA VAL A 69 5.62 8.39 7.22
C VAL A 69 4.70 8.58 6.03
N ALA A 70 3.41 8.65 6.30
CA ALA A 70 2.42 8.90 5.26
C ALA A 70 2.49 10.35 4.76
N ASN A 71 2.15 10.53 3.49
CA ASN A 71 2.13 11.81 2.81
C ASN A 71 3.52 12.49 2.78
N ARG A 72 3.56 13.83 2.80
CA ARG A 72 4.75 14.61 2.42
C ARG A 72 5.60 15.02 3.61
N ILE A 73 6.92 14.90 3.46
CA ILE A 73 7.91 15.60 4.28
C ILE A 73 8.53 16.70 3.41
N ARG A 74 8.34 17.96 3.84
CA ARG A 74 8.76 19.15 3.10
C ARG A 74 10.26 19.09 2.82
N ASN A 75 10.66 19.29 1.57
CA ASN A 75 12.06 19.26 1.14
C ASN A 75 12.80 17.95 1.49
N GLY A 76 12.06 16.89 1.83
CA GLY A 76 12.62 15.64 2.35
C GLY A 76 13.44 15.82 3.63
N LYS A 77 13.21 16.89 4.40
CA LYS A 77 14.02 17.19 5.59
C LYS A 77 13.17 17.32 6.84
N PHE A 78 13.70 16.83 7.95
CA PHE A 78 13.14 17.06 9.27
C PHE A 78 14.23 16.95 10.33
N THR A 79 13.98 17.53 11.50
CA THR A 79 14.87 17.43 12.67
C THR A 79 14.18 16.60 13.75
N LEU A 80 14.90 15.64 14.32
CA LEU A 80 14.43 14.85 15.46
C LEU A 80 15.54 14.79 16.50
N ASN A 81 15.23 15.16 17.75
CA ASN A 81 16.19 15.19 18.86
C ASN A 81 17.49 15.96 18.54
N GLY A 82 17.37 17.08 17.82
CA GLY A 82 18.50 17.93 17.41
C GLY A 82 19.31 17.42 16.22
N VAL A 83 18.96 16.28 15.63
CA VAL A 83 19.63 15.72 14.44
C VAL A 83 18.79 16.01 13.19
N GLU A 84 19.38 16.60 12.15
CA GLU A 84 18.74 16.77 10.84
C GLU A 84 18.83 15.46 10.03
N TYR A 85 17.70 15.04 9.48
CA TYR A 85 17.59 13.90 8.58
C TYR A 85 17.19 14.37 7.19
N SER A 86 17.83 13.80 6.17
CA SER A 86 17.47 13.98 4.76
C SER A 86 16.93 12.67 4.19
N LEU A 87 15.82 12.76 3.46
CA LEU A 87 15.10 11.67 2.83
C LEU A 87 15.13 11.81 1.31
N PRO A 88 14.97 10.70 0.57
CA PRO A 88 14.84 10.75 -0.89
C PRO A 88 13.68 11.64 -1.35
N ILE A 89 13.94 12.45 -2.38
CA ILE A 89 12.93 13.30 -3.03
C ILE A 89 12.29 12.51 -4.18
N ASN A 90 11.30 11.69 -3.85
CA ASN A 90 10.55 10.89 -4.82
C ASN A 90 9.36 11.65 -5.42
N LYS A 91 8.96 12.79 -4.85
CA LYS A 91 7.96 13.68 -5.43
C LYS A 91 8.39 15.14 -5.28
N PRO A 92 9.25 15.65 -6.18
CA PRO A 92 9.84 16.97 -6.06
C PRO A 92 8.82 18.08 -5.72
N PRO A 93 9.13 18.97 -4.76
CA PRO A 93 10.37 19.06 -3.98
C PRO A 93 10.39 18.20 -2.70
N ASN A 94 9.44 17.29 -2.51
CA ASN A 94 9.20 16.61 -1.23
C ASN A 94 9.56 15.11 -1.25
N SER A 95 9.74 14.55 -0.07
CA SER A 95 9.62 13.11 0.13
C SER A 95 8.15 12.76 0.36
N LEU A 96 7.65 11.68 -0.22
CA LEU A 96 6.25 11.28 -0.23
C LEU A 96 6.10 9.80 0.15
N HIS A 97 5.18 9.50 1.06
CA HIS A 97 4.74 8.14 1.40
C HIS A 97 5.87 7.19 1.84
N GLY A 98 6.96 7.74 2.40
CA GLY A 98 8.06 6.97 2.97
C GLY A 98 8.86 6.12 1.97
N GLN A 99 8.67 6.32 0.65
CA GLN A 99 9.36 5.51 -0.34
C GLN A 99 10.87 5.73 -0.30
N PHE A 100 11.59 4.63 -0.49
CA PHE A 100 13.00 4.63 -0.83
C PHE A 100 13.15 4.74 -2.35
N ILE A 101 14.12 5.54 -2.80
CA ILE A 101 14.61 5.46 -4.18
C ILE A 101 15.79 4.48 -4.14
N SER A 102 15.60 3.24 -4.59
CA SER A 102 16.75 2.39 -4.92
C SER A 102 17.34 2.91 -6.23
N HIS A 103 18.60 3.33 -6.18
CA HIS A 103 19.41 3.51 -7.39
C HIS A 103 19.94 2.15 -7.82
#